data_AF-A0A951EHS7-F1
#
_entry.id   AF-A0A951EHS7-F1
#
_cell.length_a   1.000
_cell.length_b   1.000
_cell.length_c   1.000
_cell.angle_alpha   90.00
_cell.angle_beta   90.00
_cell.angle_gamma   90.00
#
_symmetry.space_group_name_H-M   'P 1'
#
loop_
_entity.id
_entity.type
_entity.pdbx_description
1 polymer ?
#
loop_
_entity_poly.entity_id
_entity_poly.type
_entity_poly.pdbx_seq_one_letter_code
_entity_poly.pdbx_strand_id
1 'polypeptide(L)'
;VDYGQEYPIVWRRDRQPTVTVQADVAPGIQAATVVQTLEPKIAALRADLPSGYRIDGGGSVEESSKAQSSVAAVMPLMFIIMLTVLMIQLQGFSRLFLVLSVAPLGILGVVAALLLADKPLGFVALLGVLALTGMIARNSVILIDQVEKEKAQGRHPWDAVVEATTHRFRPILLTAAAAILGMIPIAPTIFWGPMAYAIMGGLAVATLLTLVFLPALYVAWFRIKRPRPLHEIPNLVPMEMAAADVRF
;
A
#
# COMPACT_ATOMS: atom_id res chain seq x y z
N VAL A 1 6.26 9.29 -71.64
CA VAL A 1 6.04 8.42 -70.47
C VAL A 1 6.76 9.08 -69.33
N ASP A 2 6.03 9.64 -68.38
CA ASP A 2 6.63 10.32 -67.23
C ASP A 2 6.84 9.29 -66.13
N TYR A 3 8.09 9.14 -65.69
CA TYR A 3 8.47 8.11 -64.73
C TYR A 3 8.49 8.74 -63.34
N GLY A 4 7.53 8.36 -62.49
CA GLY A 4 7.46 8.76 -61.09
C GLY A 4 7.86 7.62 -60.16
N GLN A 5 8.32 7.97 -58.95
CA GLN A 5 8.46 7.02 -57.85
C GLN A 5 7.19 7.03 -57.01
N GLU A 6 6.57 5.87 -56.82
CA GLU A 6 5.43 5.70 -55.93
C GLU A 6 5.85 4.82 -54.75
N TYR A 7 5.46 5.21 -53.54
CA TYR A 7 5.71 4.39 -52.36
C TYR A 7 4.75 3.20 -52.37
N PRO A 8 5.27 1.96 -52.32
CA PRO A 8 4.43 0.76 -52.39
C PRO A 8 3.57 0.55 -51.13
N ILE A 9 3.89 1.23 -50.03
CA ILE A 9 3.20 1.11 -48.74
C ILE A 9 3.04 2.51 -48.13
N VAL A 10 1.79 2.85 -47.77
CA VAL A 10 1.47 4.06 -47.01
C VAL A 10 0.82 3.64 -45.70
N TRP A 11 1.53 3.85 -44.59
CA TRP A 11 0.97 3.63 -43.25
C TRP A 11 0.01 4.77 -42.92
N ARG A 12 -1.15 4.44 -42.36
CA ARG A 12 -2.13 5.43 -41.90
C ARG A 12 -2.54 5.14 -40.45
N ARG A 13 -2.41 6.12 -39.57
CA ARG A 13 -2.92 6.09 -38.18
C ARG A 13 -4.07 7.09 -38.10
N ASP A 14 -5.22 6.65 -37.60
CA ASP A 14 -6.45 7.48 -37.54
C ASP A 14 -6.81 8.13 -38.89
N ARG A 15 -6.62 7.38 -39.98
CA ARG A 15 -6.83 7.81 -41.39
C ARG A 15 -5.87 8.89 -41.91
N GLN A 16 -4.84 9.26 -41.15
CA GLN A 16 -3.80 10.20 -41.58
C GLN A 16 -2.52 9.44 -41.98
N PRO A 17 -1.86 9.77 -43.10
CA PRO A 17 -0.55 9.21 -43.45
C PRO A 17 0.46 9.43 -42.32
N THR A 18 1.17 8.39 -41.93
CA THR A 18 2.07 8.43 -40.76
C THR A 18 3.39 7.74 -41.08
N VAL A 19 4.45 8.16 -40.39
CA VAL A 19 5.76 7.53 -40.43
C VAL A 19 6.13 7.13 -39.01
N THR A 20 6.39 5.84 -38.81
CA THR A 20 6.80 5.31 -37.51
C THR A 20 8.32 5.26 -37.43
N VAL A 21 8.89 5.98 -36.47
CA VAL A 21 10.32 5.91 -36.14
C VAL A 21 10.48 5.08 -34.87
N GLN A 22 11.27 4.01 -34.96
CA GLN A 22 11.54 3.10 -33.84
C GLN A 22 13.02 3.15 -33.48
N ALA A 23 13.31 3.07 -32.18
CA ALA A 23 14.66 3.01 -31.66
C ALA A 23 14.70 2.11 -30.43
N ASP A 24 15.75 1.31 -30.31
CA ASP A 24 15.99 0.51 -29.12
C ASP A 24 16.60 1.35 -28.00
N VAL A 25 16.35 0.91 -26.76
CA VAL A 25 16.88 1.54 -25.56
C VAL A 25 18.17 0.83 -25.15
N ALA A 26 19.16 1.60 -24.65
CA ALA A 26 20.39 1.02 -24.13
C ALA A 26 20.12 0.02 -22.99
N PRO A 27 20.92 -1.06 -22.86
CA PRO A 27 20.75 -2.04 -21.79
C PRO A 27 20.74 -1.39 -20.40
N GLY A 28 19.80 -1.78 -19.55
CA GLY A 28 19.68 -1.28 -18.17
C GLY A 28 18.90 0.03 -18.03
N ILE A 29 18.46 0.67 -19.12
CA ILE A 29 17.64 1.88 -19.06
C ILE A 29 16.19 1.54 -19.39
N GLN A 30 15.25 2.09 -18.63
CA GLN A 30 13.82 1.89 -18.89
C GLN A 30 13.33 2.82 -20.01
N ALA A 31 12.47 2.30 -20.89
CA ALA A 31 11.84 3.08 -21.96
C ALA A 31 11.13 4.34 -21.45
N ALA A 32 10.44 4.25 -20.30
CA ALA A 32 9.77 5.39 -19.67
C ALA A 32 10.75 6.53 -19.31
N THR A 33 11.93 6.20 -18.78
CA THR A 33 12.97 7.17 -18.43
C THR A 33 13.52 7.87 -19.67
N VAL A 34 13.76 7.13 -20.75
CA VAL A 34 14.23 7.70 -22.02
C VAL A 34 13.19 8.64 -22.62
N VAL A 35 11.91 8.20 -22.66
CA VAL A 35 10.81 9.03 -23.17
C VAL A 35 10.70 10.33 -22.36
N GLN A 36 10.71 10.26 -21.01
CA GLN A 36 10.67 11.46 -20.17
C GLN A 36 11.89 12.39 -20.40
N THR A 37 13.07 11.81 -20.60
CA THR A 37 14.30 12.58 -20.84
C THR A 37 14.30 13.27 -22.20
N LEU A 38 13.69 12.64 -23.21
CA LEU A 38 13.58 13.17 -24.57
C LEU A 38 12.37 14.09 -24.77
N GLU A 39 11.34 13.97 -23.93
CA GLU A 39 10.10 14.76 -24.01
C GLU A 39 10.33 16.27 -24.19
N PRO A 40 11.23 16.97 -23.48
CA PRO A 40 11.45 18.40 -23.72
C PRO A 40 12.02 18.70 -25.11
N LYS A 41 12.90 17.83 -25.64
CA LYS A 41 13.47 17.99 -26.98
C LYS A 41 12.43 17.70 -28.06
N ILE A 42 11.61 16.67 -27.86
CA ILE A 42 10.49 16.35 -28.76
C ILE A 42 9.43 17.44 -28.71
N ALA A 43 9.16 18.01 -27.54
CA ALA A 43 8.22 19.13 -27.40
C ALA A 43 8.70 20.39 -28.15
N ALA A 44 10.00 20.70 -28.10
CA ALA A 44 10.57 21.78 -28.90
C ALA A 44 10.41 21.51 -30.40
N LEU A 45 10.69 20.29 -30.86
CA LEU A 45 10.48 19.89 -32.26
C LEU A 45 9.00 20.00 -32.66
N ARG A 46 8.06 19.58 -31.78
CA ARG A 46 6.61 19.71 -31.99
C ARG A 46 6.18 21.17 -32.20
N ALA A 47 6.84 22.12 -31.53
CA ALA A 47 6.51 23.55 -31.66
C ALA A 47 6.97 24.14 -32.99
N ASP A 48 8.06 23.63 -33.56
CA ASP A 48 8.63 24.11 -34.84
C ASP A 48 7.98 23.47 -36.09
N LEU A 49 7.04 22.54 -35.90
CA LEU A 49 6.38 21.82 -37.00
C LEU A 49 5.35 22.69 -37.73
N PRO A 50 5.25 22.60 -39.08
CA PRO A 50 4.21 23.28 -39.84
C PRO A 50 2.80 22.85 -39.42
N SER A 51 1.83 23.75 -39.57
CA SER A 51 0.42 23.46 -39.27
C SER A 51 -0.07 22.24 -40.04
N GLY A 52 -0.63 21.25 -39.32
CA GLY A 52 -1.14 20.00 -39.90
C GLY A 52 -0.28 18.77 -39.63
N TYR A 53 0.95 18.94 -39.11
CA TYR A 53 1.78 17.83 -38.65
C TYR A 53 1.72 17.67 -37.13
N ARG A 54 1.76 16.42 -36.65
CA ARG A 54 1.79 16.08 -35.22
C ARG A 54 2.78 14.95 -34.98
N ILE A 55 3.50 15.02 -33.85
CA ILE A 55 4.32 13.92 -33.34
C ILE A 55 3.65 13.36 -32.10
N ASP A 56 3.24 12.10 -32.15
CA ASP A 56 2.72 11.37 -31.00
C ASP A 56 3.76 10.38 -30.48
N GLY A 57 3.87 10.27 -29.15
CA GLY A 57 4.67 9.22 -28.53
C GLY A 57 3.98 7.86 -28.68
N GLY A 58 4.76 6.83 -29.02
CA GLY A 58 4.25 5.46 -29.20
C GLY A 58 4.96 4.43 -28.32
N GLY A 59 4.56 3.17 -28.46
CA GLY A 59 5.20 2.02 -27.81
C GLY A 59 4.67 1.75 -26.39
N SER A 60 5.49 1.06 -25.59
CA SER A 60 5.07 0.52 -24.29
C SER A 60 4.71 1.59 -23.24
N VAL A 61 5.25 2.81 -23.38
CA VAL A 61 4.94 3.94 -22.49
C VAL A 61 3.54 4.49 -22.77
N GLU A 62 3.14 4.58 -24.05
CA GLU A 62 1.78 4.99 -24.45
C GLU A 62 0.75 3.97 -23.93
N GLU A 63 0.98 2.67 -24.19
CA GLU A 63 0.10 1.59 -23.73
C GLU A 63 -0.02 1.55 -22.20
N SER A 64 1.11 1.69 -21.49
CA SER A 64 1.12 1.72 -20.02
C SER A 64 0.39 2.96 -19.48
N SER A 65 0.54 4.12 -20.11
CA SER A 65 -0.14 5.36 -19.71
C SER A 65 -1.65 5.25 -19.93
N LYS A 66 -2.08 4.69 -21.06
CA LYS A 66 -3.50 4.45 -21.37
C LYS A 66 -4.15 3.45 -20.41
N ALA A 67 -3.42 2.39 -20.03
CA ALA A 67 -3.90 1.43 -19.04
C ALA A 67 -4.00 2.07 -17.64
N GLN A 68 -3.01 2.88 -17.24
CA GLN A 68 -3.02 3.61 -15.97
C GLN A 68 -4.16 4.63 -15.88
N SER A 69 -4.42 5.39 -16.95
CA SER A 69 -5.51 6.38 -16.95
C SER A 69 -6.87 5.73 -16.82
N SER A 70 -7.05 4.55 -17.42
CA SER A 70 -8.27 3.74 -17.29
C SER A 70 -8.49 3.26 -15.86
N VAL A 71 -7.42 2.79 -15.18
CA VAL A 71 -7.48 2.43 -13.76
C VAL A 71 -7.74 3.64 -12.87
N ALA A 72 -7.05 4.77 -13.13
CA ALA A 72 -7.22 6.00 -12.39
C ALA A 72 -8.63 6.58 -12.50
N ALA A 73 -9.32 6.39 -13.64
CA ALA A 73 -10.71 6.80 -13.80
C ALA A 73 -11.68 6.01 -12.90
N VAL A 74 -11.40 4.73 -12.64
CA VAL A 74 -12.26 3.85 -11.83
C VAL A 74 -11.89 3.91 -10.34
N MET A 75 -10.64 4.26 -10.03
CA MET A 75 -10.09 4.30 -8.68
C MET A 75 -10.93 5.12 -7.68
N PRO A 76 -11.47 6.33 -7.98
CA PRO A 76 -12.32 7.07 -7.05
C PRO A 76 -13.58 6.32 -6.65
N LEU A 77 -14.26 5.67 -7.60
CA LEU A 77 -15.45 4.88 -7.32
C LEU A 77 -15.11 3.67 -6.45
N MET A 78 -13.98 2.99 -6.72
CA MET A 78 -13.50 1.90 -5.88
C MET A 78 -13.22 2.36 -4.44
N PHE A 79 -12.57 3.52 -4.26
CA PHE A 79 -12.34 4.09 -2.93
C PHE A 79 -13.66 4.42 -2.22
N ILE A 80 -14.65 4.99 -2.90
CA ILE A 80 -15.96 5.28 -2.30
C ILE A 80 -16.63 3.98 -1.84
N ILE A 81 -16.63 2.94 -2.67
CA ILE A 81 -17.19 1.63 -2.30
C ILE A 81 -16.44 1.04 -1.11
N MET A 82 -15.10 1.06 -1.14
CA MET A 82 -14.28 0.56 -0.03
C MET A 82 -14.56 1.34 1.26
N LEU A 83 -14.59 2.66 1.22
CA LEU A 83 -14.91 3.52 2.37
C LEU A 83 -16.30 3.24 2.92
N THR A 84 -17.28 3.02 2.05
CA THR A 84 -18.65 2.67 2.44
C THR A 84 -18.68 1.33 3.16
N VAL A 85 -18.02 0.31 2.63
CA VAL A 85 -17.91 -1.01 3.26
C VAL A 85 -17.20 -0.94 4.61
N LEU A 86 -16.09 -0.19 4.69
CA LEU A 86 -15.37 0.04 5.94
C LEU A 86 -16.22 0.78 6.97
N MET A 87 -17.02 1.76 6.54
CA MET A 87 -17.93 2.49 7.42
C MET A 87 -19.01 1.57 8.00
N ILE A 88 -19.58 0.69 7.17
CA ILE A 88 -20.58 -0.30 7.62
C ILE A 88 -19.96 -1.25 8.65
N GLN A 89 -18.73 -1.72 8.42
CA GLN A 89 -18.05 -2.65 9.33
C GLN A 89 -17.62 -1.98 10.65
N LEU A 90 -17.06 -0.79 10.59
CA LEU A 90 -16.47 -0.12 11.77
C LEU A 90 -17.46 0.73 12.54
N GLN A 91 -18.58 1.14 11.94
CA GLN A 91 -19.63 1.99 12.54
C GLN A 91 -19.06 3.20 13.31
N GLY A 92 -18.01 3.84 12.80
CA GLY A 92 -17.39 4.98 13.46
C GLY A 92 -16.28 5.65 12.66
N PHE A 93 -16.40 6.96 12.48
CA PHE A 93 -15.43 7.79 11.74
C PHE A 93 -14.02 7.75 12.35
N SER A 94 -13.90 7.76 13.67
CA SER A 94 -12.59 7.66 14.35
C SER A 94 -11.87 6.36 14.01
N ARG A 95 -12.61 5.24 13.97
CA ARG A 95 -12.07 3.91 13.65
C ARG A 95 -11.70 3.81 12.17
N LEU A 96 -12.54 4.37 11.30
CA LEU A 96 -12.23 4.48 9.87
C LEU A 96 -10.93 5.25 9.64
N PHE A 97 -10.75 6.39 10.30
CA PHE A 97 -9.52 7.18 10.18
C PHE A 97 -8.28 6.40 10.63
N LEU A 98 -8.37 5.65 11.74
CA LEU A 98 -7.27 4.79 12.20
C LEU A 98 -6.86 3.77 11.14
N VAL A 99 -7.82 3.06 10.53
CA VAL A 99 -7.53 2.11 9.44
C VAL A 99 -6.90 2.80 8.23
N LEU A 100 -7.46 3.93 7.81
CA LEU A 100 -6.95 4.66 6.65
C LEU A 100 -5.56 5.23 6.87
N SER A 101 -5.18 5.55 8.11
CA SER A 101 -3.85 6.08 8.43
C SER A 101 -2.72 5.07 8.18
N VAL A 102 -3.00 3.75 8.28
CA VAL A 102 -2.00 2.70 8.09
C VAL A 102 -1.68 2.47 6.60
N ALA A 103 -2.66 2.66 5.71
CA ALA A 103 -2.50 2.35 4.30
C ALA A 103 -1.39 3.16 3.59
N PRO A 104 -1.31 4.51 3.72
CA PRO A 104 -0.22 5.30 3.15
C PRO A 104 1.15 4.90 3.71
N LEU A 105 1.23 4.56 5.00
CA LEU A 105 2.48 4.14 5.62
C LEU A 105 2.98 2.80 5.07
N GLY A 106 2.07 1.90 4.65
CA GLY A 106 2.44 0.67 3.97
C GLY A 106 3.10 0.88 2.59
N ILE A 107 2.79 1.99 1.91
CA ILE A 107 3.42 2.35 0.63
C ILE A 107 4.93 2.60 0.82
N LEU A 108 5.38 3.04 1.99
CA LEU A 108 6.82 3.19 2.27
C LEU A 108 7.56 1.86 2.12
N GLY A 109 6.95 0.73 2.52
CA GLY A 109 7.52 -0.60 2.32
C GLY A 109 7.58 -1.03 0.85
N VAL A 110 6.58 -0.62 0.06
CA VAL A 110 6.57 -0.84 -1.40
C VAL A 110 7.76 -0.13 -2.04
N VAL A 111 7.89 1.17 -1.77
CA VAL A 111 8.95 2.01 -2.34
C VAL A 111 10.32 1.50 -1.92
N ALA A 112 10.50 1.16 -0.63
CA ALA A 112 11.75 0.60 -0.14
C ALA A 112 12.13 -0.70 -0.86
N ALA A 113 11.19 -1.64 -1.02
CA ALA A 113 11.49 -2.91 -1.69
C ALA A 113 11.76 -2.77 -3.18
N LEU A 114 11.04 -1.88 -3.88
CA LEU A 114 11.29 -1.60 -5.29
C LEU A 114 12.66 -0.97 -5.52
N LEU A 115 13.06 -0.03 -4.65
CA LEU A 115 14.38 0.60 -4.71
C LEU A 115 15.51 -0.40 -4.41
N LEU A 116 15.32 -1.26 -3.40
CA LEU A 116 16.30 -2.31 -3.06
C LEU A 116 16.44 -3.37 -4.16
N ALA A 117 15.36 -3.66 -4.89
CA ALA A 117 15.34 -4.63 -5.97
C ALA A 117 15.67 -4.04 -7.35
N ASP A 118 15.93 -2.72 -7.43
CA ASP A 118 16.12 -1.95 -8.66
C ASP A 118 15.01 -2.24 -9.70
N LYS A 119 13.75 -2.23 -9.23
CA LYS A 119 12.57 -2.49 -10.06
C LYS A 119 11.73 -1.22 -10.20
N PRO A 120 11.26 -0.91 -11.42
CA PRO A 120 10.43 0.26 -11.64
C PRO A 120 9.01 0.05 -11.14
N LEU A 121 8.33 1.14 -10.78
CA LEU A 121 6.89 1.14 -10.52
C LEU A 121 6.12 1.07 -11.85
N GLY A 122 6.01 -0.14 -12.40
CA GLY A 122 5.25 -0.41 -13.62
C GLY A 122 3.74 -0.59 -13.36
N PHE A 123 2.98 -0.75 -14.45
CA PHE A 123 1.53 -0.98 -14.40
C PHE A 123 1.16 -2.18 -13.51
N VAL A 124 1.85 -3.31 -13.65
CA VAL A 124 1.59 -4.52 -12.83
C VAL A 124 1.87 -4.26 -11.34
N ALA A 125 2.90 -3.46 -11.03
CA ALA A 125 3.20 -3.08 -9.65
C ALA A 125 2.09 -2.19 -9.05
N LEU A 126 1.50 -1.28 -9.84
CA LEU A 126 0.35 -0.49 -9.40
C LEU A 126 -0.86 -1.35 -9.04
N LEU A 127 -1.15 -2.40 -9.83
CA LEU A 127 -2.20 -3.37 -9.48
C LEU A 127 -1.89 -4.09 -8.15
N GLY A 128 -0.61 -4.42 -7.91
CA GLY A 128 -0.14 -4.96 -6.64
C GLY A 128 -0.35 -4.00 -5.46
N VAL A 129 -0.06 -2.71 -5.63
CA VAL A 129 -0.27 -1.69 -4.59
C VAL A 129 -1.75 -1.50 -4.27
N LEU A 130 -2.61 -1.55 -5.29
CA LEU A 130 -4.07 -1.51 -5.10
C LEU A 130 -4.55 -2.71 -4.28
N ALA A 131 -4.13 -3.92 -4.64
CA ALA A 131 -4.45 -5.13 -3.89
C ALA A 131 -3.91 -5.08 -2.45
N LEU A 132 -2.68 -4.59 -2.28
CA LEU A 132 -2.04 -4.40 -0.98
C LEU A 132 -2.85 -3.46 -0.08
N THR A 133 -3.36 -2.35 -0.62
CA THR A 133 -4.18 -1.40 0.15
C THR A 133 -5.37 -2.09 0.81
N GLY A 134 -6.07 -2.97 0.07
CA GLY A 134 -7.17 -3.77 0.60
C GLY A 134 -6.73 -4.80 1.65
N MET A 135 -5.59 -5.46 1.45
CA MET A 135 -5.02 -6.40 2.43
C MET A 135 -4.66 -5.70 3.75
N ILE A 136 -4.06 -4.52 3.69
CA ILE A 136 -3.71 -3.70 4.86
C ILE A 136 -4.97 -3.26 5.61
N ALA A 137 -5.96 -2.74 4.86
CA ALA A 137 -7.24 -2.32 5.43
C ALA A 137 -7.93 -3.49 6.13
N ARG A 138 -7.98 -4.67 5.50
CA ARG A 138 -8.55 -5.89 6.09
C ARG A 138 -7.90 -6.26 7.42
N ASN A 139 -6.56 -6.31 7.48
CA ASN A 139 -5.86 -6.67 8.72
C ASN A 139 -6.09 -5.65 9.83
N SER A 140 -6.13 -4.35 9.48
CA SER A 140 -6.40 -3.26 10.42
C SER A 140 -7.83 -3.32 10.97
N VAL A 141 -8.82 -3.56 10.11
CA VAL A 141 -10.23 -3.71 10.52
C VAL A 141 -10.42 -4.90 11.44
N ILE A 142 -9.84 -6.06 11.11
CA ILE A 142 -9.95 -7.28 11.94
C ILE A 142 -9.40 -7.02 13.35
N LEU A 143 -8.29 -6.27 13.47
CA LEU A 143 -7.71 -5.95 14.76
C LEU A 143 -8.60 -4.99 15.56
N ILE A 144 -9.06 -3.88 14.96
CA ILE A 144 -9.94 -2.91 15.63
C ILE A 144 -11.27 -3.57 16.03
N ASP A 145 -11.88 -4.36 15.15
CA ASP A 145 -13.11 -5.09 15.44
C ASP A 145 -12.92 -6.05 16.63
N GLN A 146 -11.77 -6.73 16.72
CA GLN A 146 -11.47 -7.55 17.90
C GLN A 146 -11.38 -6.71 19.17
N VAL A 147 -10.70 -5.56 19.14
CA VAL A 147 -10.61 -4.66 20.30
C VAL A 147 -12.00 -4.22 20.76
N GLU A 148 -12.89 -3.85 19.84
CA GLU A 148 -14.26 -3.45 20.18
C GLU A 148 -15.09 -4.61 20.75
N LYS A 149 -14.91 -5.82 20.23
CA LYS A 149 -15.55 -7.03 20.78
C LYS A 149 -15.10 -7.32 22.21
N GLU A 150 -13.80 -7.22 22.50
CA GLU A 150 -13.28 -7.38 23.86
C GLU A 150 -13.81 -6.29 24.81
N LYS A 151 -13.94 -5.04 24.34
CA LYS A 151 -14.55 -3.96 25.11
C LYS A 151 -16.04 -4.19 25.36
N ALA A 152 -16.78 -4.70 24.37
CA ALA A 152 -18.20 -5.02 24.50
C ALA A 152 -18.46 -6.16 25.50
N GLN A 153 -17.47 -7.03 25.74
CA GLN A 153 -17.49 -8.04 26.80
C GLN A 153 -17.22 -7.48 28.20
N GLY A 154 -17.07 -6.15 28.35
CA GLY A 154 -16.87 -5.48 29.63
C GLY A 154 -15.42 -5.43 30.11
N ARG A 155 -14.44 -5.83 29.30
CA ARG A 155 -13.01 -5.73 29.66
C ARG A 155 -12.58 -4.26 29.72
N HIS A 156 -11.64 -3.96 30.60
CA HIS A 156 -11.02 -2.64 30.66
C HIS A 156 -10.34 -2.31 29.31
N PRO A 157 -10.45 -1.08 28.77
CA PRO A 157 -10.00 -0.78 27.41
C PRO A 157 -8.52 -1.05 27.14
N TRP A 158 -7.65 -0.93 28.16
CA TRP A 158 -6.24 -1.29 28.05
C TRP A 158 -6.06 -2.80 27.82
N ASP A 159 -6.73 -3.60 28.63
CA ASP A 159 -6.62 -5.06 28.58
C ASP A 159 -7.27 -5.61 27.30
N ALA A 160 -8.36 -4.98 26.84
CA ALA A 160 -9.00 -5.28 25.57
C ALA A 160 -8.04 -5.11 24.38
N VAL A 161 -7.22 -4.04 24.36
CA VAL A 161 -6.23 -3.82 23.30
C VAL A 161 -5.12 -4.88 23.35
N VAL A 162 -4.60 -5.18 24.55
CA VAL A 162 -3.53 -6.16 24.73
C VAL A 162 -4.00 -7.56 24.34
N GLU A 163 -5.18 -7.97 24.80
CA GLU A 163 -5.77 -9.28 24.51
C GLU A 163 -6.06 -9.44 23.01
N ALA A 164 -6.72 -8.45 22.41
CA ALA A 164 -7.02 -8.45 20.98
C ALA A 164 -5.74 -8.55 20.13
N THR A 165 -4.70 -7.80 20.49
CA THR A 165 -3.42 -7.82 19.77
C THR A 165 -2.74 -9.19 19.91
N THR A 166 -2.74 -9.77 21.11
CA THR A 166 -2.14 -11.09 21.37
C THR A 166 -2.86 -12.20 20.61
N HIS A 167 -4.19 -12.17 20.59
CA HIS A 167 -5.01 -13.13 19.84
C HIS A 167 -4.86 -13.00 18.33
N ARG A 168 -4.67 -11.78 17.83
CA ARG A 168 -4.53 -11.52 16.38
C ARG A 168 -3.11 -11.62 15.86
N PHE A 169 -2.10 -11.64 16.74
CA PHE A 169 -0.69 -11.72 16.36
C PHE A 169 -0.38 -12.91 15.45
N ARG A 170 -0.66 -14.15 15.91
CA ARG A 170 -0.37 -15.37 15.13
C ARG A 170 -1.13 -15.42 13.80
N PRO A 171 -2.47 -15.18 13.76
CA PRO A 171 -3.19 -15.17 12.50
C PRO A 171 -2.68 -14.13 11.50
N ILE A 172 -2.37 -12.90 11.94
CA ILE A 172 -1.88 -11.83 11.07
C ILE A 172 -0.49 -12.15 10.50
N LEU A 173 0.40 -12.74 11.32
CA LEU A 173 1.70 -13.17 10.83
C LEU A 173 1.60 -14.30 9.82
N LEU A 174 0.71 -15.28 10.05
CA LEU A 174 0.53 -16.39 9.12
C LEU A 174 0.00 -15.93 7.76
N THR A 175 -0.97 -15.00 7.73
CA THR A 175 -1.48 -14.46 6.46
C THR A 175 -0.43 -13.65 5.72
N ALA A 176 0.36 -12.84 6.44
CA ALA A 176 1.46 -12.08 5.86
C ALA A 176 2.56 -12.99 5.30
N ALA A 177 2.98 -13.99 6.09
CA ALA A 177 4.00 -14.96 5.68
C ALA A 177 3.55 -15.77 4.45
N ALA A 178 2.32 -16.26 4.43
CA ALA A 178 1.80 -17.01 3.28
C ALA A 178 1.81 -16.18 1.99
N ALA A 179 1.38 -14.91 2.07
CA ALA A 179 1.41 -14.02 0.91
C ALA A 179 2.84 -13.67 0.47
N ILE A 180 3.74 -13.36 1.40
CA ILE A 180 5.15 -13.06 1.08
C ILE A 180 5.84 -14.27 0.45
N LEU A 181 5.72 -15.45 1.08
CA LEU A 181 6.32 -16.68 0.58
C LEU A 181 5.77 -17.09 -0.79
N GLY A 182 4.48 -16.86 -1.04
CA GLY A 182 3.85 -17.11 -2.34
C GLY A 182 4.38 -16.22 -3.47
N MET A 183 4.95 -15.06 -3.15
CA MET A 183 5.50 -14.12 -4.13
C MET A 183 6.97 -14.44 -4.50
N ILE A 184 7.71 -15.17 -3.66
CA ILE A 184 9.12 -15.53 -3.88
C ILE A 184 9.36 -16.20 -5.25
N PRO A 185 8.62 -17.25 -5.67
CA PRO A 185 8.92 -17.92 -6.93
C PRO A 185 8.66 -17.06 -8.17
N ILE A 186 7.78 -16.07 -8.09
CA ILE A 186 7.44 -15.18 -9.22
C ILE A 186 8.27 -13.88 -9.24
N ALA A 187 8.87 -13.52 -8.12
CA ALA A 187 9.73 -12.34 -7.97
C ALA A 187 10.88 -12.21 -9.01
N PRO A 188 11.57 -13.29 -9.44
CA PRO A 188 12.64 -13.15 -10.43
C PRO A 188 12.12 -12.95 -11.87
N THR A 189 10.81 -13.10 -12.13
CA THR A 189 10.27 -12.96 -13.49
C THR A 189 10.24 -11.50 -13.95
N ILE A 190 10.46 -11.27 -15.24
CA ILE A 190 10.49 -9.90 -15.82
C ILE A 190 9.12 -9.22 -15.71
N PHE A 191 8.04 -9.97 -15.92
CA PHE A 191 6.68 -9.44 -15.96
C PHE A 191 6.08 -9.22 -14.56
N TRP A 192 6.19 -10.21 -13.66
CA TRP A 192 5.58 -10.15 -12.32
C TRP A 192 6.51 -9.65 -11.23
N GLY A 193 7.81 -9.57 -11.50
CA GLY A 193 8.84 -9.23 -10.51
C GLY A 193 8.55 -7.93 -9.76
N PRO A 194 8.35 -6.78 -10.44
CA PRO A 194 8.05 -5.52 -9.76
C PRO A 194 6.84 -5.59 -8.82
N MET A 195 5.78 -6.29 -9.23
CA MET A 195 4.60 -6.49 -8.39
C MET A 195 4.89 -7.36 -7.17
N ALA A 196 5.62 -8.45 -7.35
CA ALA A 196 6.00 -9.35 -6.27
C ALA A 196 6.84 -8.63 -5.21
N TYR A 197 7.88 -7.88 -5.62
CA TYR A 197 8.69 -7.07 -4.69
C TYR A 197 7.86 -6.00 -3.97
N ALA A 198 6.97 -5.32 -4.70
CA ALA A 198 6.05 -4.34 -4.11
C ALA A 198 5.16 -4.96 -3.01
N ILE A 199 4.53 -6.10 -3.30
CA ILE A 199 3.66 -6.80 -2.32
C ILE A 199 4.49 -7.31 -1.14
N MET A 200 5.64 -7.93 -1.38
CA MET A 200 6.49 -8.47 -0.29
C MET A 200 6.93 -7.37 0.67
N GLY A 201 7.50 -6.29 0.16
CA GLY A 201 7.98 -5.18 0.98
C GLY A 201 6.85 -4.41 1.66
N GLY A 202 5.82 -4.07 0.89
CA GLY A 202 4.66 -3.35 1.41
C GLY A 202 3.93 -4.12 2.49
N LEU A 203 3.75 -5.44 2.31
CA LEU A 203 3.08 -6.28 3.31
C LEU A 203 3.95 -6.49 4.54
N ALA A 204 5.26 -6.70 4.40
CA ALA A 204 6.17 -6.85 5.54
C ALA A 204 6.13 -5.60 6.46
N VAL A 205 6.24 -4.41 5.87
CA VAL A 205 6.16 -3.14 6.61
C VAL A 205 4.75 -2.93 7.16
N ALA A 206 3.71 -3.18 6.37
CA ALA A 206 2.34 -2.97 6.83
C ALA A 206 1.92 -3.92 7.95
N THR A 207 2.42 -5.15 7.97
CA THR A 207 2.20 -6.10 9.06
C THR A 207 2.84 -5.59 10.35
N LEU A 208 4.07 -5.08 10.29
CA LEU A 208 4.72 -4.45 11.44
C LEU A 208 3.91 -3.23 11.94
N LEU A 209 3.47 -2.37 11.03
CA LEU A 209 2.63 -1.21 11.36
C LEU A 209 1.29 -1.63 11.97
N THR A 210 0.66 -2.68 11.46
CA THR A 210 -0.63 -3.17 11.99
C THR A 210 -0.48 -3.77 13.39
N LEU A 211 0.64 -4.44 13.69
CA LEU A 211 0.84 -5.08 14.99
C LEU A 211 1.39 -4.13 16.06
N VAL A 212 2.14 -3.09 15.67
CA VAL A 212 2.80 -2.18 16.63
C VAL A 212 2.20 -0.79 16.59
N PHE A 213 2.17 -0.17 15.42
CA PHE A 213 1.74 1.21 15.26
C PHE A 213 0.23 1.37 15.49
N LEU A 214 -0.60 0.48 14.95
CA LEU A 214 -2.06 0.60 15.05
C LEU A 214 -2.59 0.48 16.49
N PRO A 215 -2.17 -0.49 17.34
CA PRO A 215 -2.57 -0.53 18.74
C PRO A 215 -2.11 0.70 19.52
N ALA A 216 -0.87 1.15 19.29
CA ALA A 216 -0.34 2.35 19.94
C ALA A 216 -1.13 3.60 19.55
N LEU A 217 -1.44 3.75 18.27
CA LEU A 217 -2.25 4.85 17.75
C LEU A 217 -3.68 4.80 18.30
N TYR A 218 -4.29 3.61 18.40
CA TYR A 218 -5.61 3.43 19.00
C TYR A 218 -5.63 3.89 20.47
N VAL A 219 -4.65 3.44 21.27
CA VAL A 219 -4.51 3.84 22.68
C VAL A 219 -4.32 5.35 22.83
N ALA A 220 -3.47 5.95 21.98
CA ALA A 220 -3.22 7.39 21.99
C ALA A 220 -4.46 8.20 21.57
N TRP A 221 -5.14 7.78 20.51
CA TRP A 221 -6.32 8.46 19.96
C TRP A 221 -7.50 8.46 20.94
N PHE A 222 -7.74 7.31 21.59
CA PHE A 222 -8.81 7.17 22.59
C PHE A 222 -8.36 7.50 24.03
N ARG A 223 -7.11 7.96 24.22
CA ARG A 223 -6.52 8.34 25.51
C ARG A 223 -6.72 7.29 26.61
N ILE A 224 -6.49 6.02 26.26
CA ILE A 224 -6.69 4.89 27.17
C ILE A 224 -5.59 4.90 28.24
N LYS A 225 -5.98 4.98 29.51
CA LYS A 225 -5.04 4.94 30.64
C LYS A 225 -4.72 3.50 31.00
N ARG A 226 -3.44 3.21 31.27
CA ARG A 226 -3.02 1.92 31.82
C ARG A 226 -3.58 1.75 33.24
N PRO A 227 -4.23 0.62 33.58
CA PRO A 227 -4.63 0.35 34.94
C PRO A 227 -3.38 0.33 35.84
N ARG A 228 -3.41 1.03 36.97
CA ARG A 228 -2.33 0.93 37.96
C ARG A 228 -2.35 -0.48 38.55
N PRO A 229 -1.20 -1.18 38.63
CA PRO A 229 -1.15 -2.46 39.31
C PRO A 229 -1.52 -2.27 40.79
N LEU A 230 -2.52 -3.02 41.26
CA LEU A 230 -2.97 -3.05 42.67
C LEU A 230 -2.02 -3.87 43.55
N HIS A 231 -0.70 -3.66 43.44
CA HIS A 231 0.31 -4.32 44.27
C HIS A 231 1.25 -3.30 44.92
N GLU A 232 0.66 -2.43 45.73
CA GLU A 232 1.28 -1.95 46.97
C GLU A 232 0.19 -2.10 48.05
N ILE A 233 -0.05 -3.33 48.48
CA ILE A 233 -0.61 -3.53 49.83
C ILE A 233 0.62 -3.36 50.73
N PRO A 234 0.75 -2.26 51.50
CA PRO A 234 1.78 -2.18 52.51
C PRO A 234 1.60 -3.40 53.40
N ASN A 235 2.69 -4.15 53.60
CA ASN A 235 2.76 -5.33 54.45
C ASN A 235 1.67 -5.29 55.53
N LEU A 236 0.79 -6.29 55.53
CA LEU A 236 0.03 -6.65 56.72
C LEU A 236 1.05 -6.73 57.85
N VAL A 237 1.05 -5.72 58.72
CA VAL A 237 1.77 -5.77 59.98
C VAL A 237 1.28 -7.06 60.65
N PRO A 238 2.17 -8.02 60.98
CA PRO A 238 1.74 -9.18 61.74
C PRO A 238 1.09 -8.67 63.01
N MET A 239 -0.16 -9.07 63.22
CA MET A 239 -0.96 -8.74 64.38
C MET A 239 -0.41 -9.53 65.58
N GLU A 240 0.83 -9.25 66.01
CA GLU A 240 1.54 -10.03 67.02
C GLU A 240 2.28 -9.16 68.05
N MET A 241 1.79 -7.94 68.32
CA MET A 241 2.38 -7.10 69.37
C MET A 241 1.38 -6.35 70.27
N ALA A 242 0.08 -6.66 70.24
CA ALA A 242 -0.91 -6.02 71.10
C ALA A 242 -1.42 -6.90 72.27
N ALA A 243 -0.63 -7.90 72.70
CA ALA A 243 -0.97 -8.79 73.81
C ALA A 243 0.15 -8.92 74.86
N ALA A 244 0.94 -7.88 75.05
CA ALA A 244 1.95 -7.83 76.10
C ALA A 244 1.95 -6.46 76.79
N ASP A 245 0.82 -6.10 77.39
CA ASP A 245 0.82 -5.13 78.48
C ASP A 245 -0.30 -5.47 79.48
N VAL A 246 -0.05 -6.55 80.23
CA VAL A 246 -0.76 -6.89 81.46
C VAL A 246 0.33 -7.19 82.49
N ARG A 247 0.26 -6.49 83.63
CA ARG A 247 1.19 -6.43 84.81
C ARG A 247 2.24 -5.32 84.64
N PHE A 248 2.35 -4.29 85.48
CA PHE A 248 2.01 -4.12 86.90
C PHE A 248 1.45 -2.71 87.17
#